data_AF-A0A2I0T7N3-F1
#
_entry.id   AF-A0A2I0T7N3-F1
#
_cell.length_a   1.000
_cell.length_b   1.000
_cell.length_c   1.000
_cell.angle_alpha   90.00
_cell.angle_beta   90.00
_cell.angle_gamma   90.00
#
_symmetry.space_group_name_H-M   'P 1'
#
loop_
_entity.id
_entity.type
_entity.pdbx_description
1 polymer ?
#
loop_
_entity_poly.entity_id
_entity_poly.type
_entity_poly.pdbx_seq_one_letter_code
_entity_poly.pdbx_strand_id
1 'polypeptide(L)'
;MQTALEQGEAPEHLQYIDDIIIWGSTAAEDFEKGNKIVRILLKASLAIKRSKVKWPTQKIQFLGIKWQDGHCQIRMDVISKIAAMSPPTSKKEAQAFLGIVGFWRMCIPNYSLILSVLFQVTQKKNDFK
;
A
#
# COMPACT_ATOMS: atom_id res chain seq x y z
N MET A 1 -4.01 -11.29 15.58
CA MET A 1 -4.13 -11.63 14.14
C MET A 1 -2.79 -12.00 13.54
N GLN A 2 -1.78 -11.12 13.57
CA GLN A 2 -0.43 -11.38 13.06
C GLN A 2 0.13 -12.74 13.54
N THR A 3 0.18 -12.94 14.86
CA THR A 3 0.67 -14.18 15.46
C THR A 3 -0.07 -15.43 14.98
N ALA A 4 -1.38 -15.33 14.75
CA ALA A 4 -2.17 -16.44 14.24
C ALA A 4 -1.82 -16.78 12.79
N LEU A 5 -1.60 -15.76 11.94
CA LEU A 5 -1.19 -15.95 10.55
C LEU A 5 0.22 -16.55 10.45
N GLU A 6 1.14 -16.11 11.32
CA GLU A 6 2.50 -16.65 11.40
C GLU A 6 2.50 -18.12 11.84
N GLN A 7 1.83 -18.43 12.96
CA GLN A 7 1.73 -19.81 13.47
C GLN A 7 0.95 -20.75 12.55
N GLY A 8 -0.01 -20.20 11.80
CA GLY A 8 -0.84 -20.95 10.86
C GLY A 8 -0.23 -21.15 9.47
N GLU A 9 1.01 -20.70 9.26
CA GLU A 9 1.69 -20.74 7.95
C GLU A 9 0.80 -20.12 6.85
N ALA A 10 0.30 -18.91 7.11
CA ALA A 10 -0.53 -18.19 6.16
C ALA A 10 0.21 -18.03 4.82
N PRO A 11 -0.51 -18.19 3.68
CA PRO A 11 0.06 -17.93 2.36
C PRO A 11 0.46 -16.45 2.22
N GLU A 12 1.12 -16.10 1.11
CA GLU A 12 1.46 -14.71 0.79
C GLU A 12 0.27 -13.78 0.94
N HIS A 13 0.43 -12.76 1.78
CA HIS A 13 -0.58 -11.77 2.09
C HIS A 13 0.08 -10.47 2.52
N LEU A 14 -0.69 -9.38 2.49
CA LEU A 14 -0.33 -8.12 3.11
C LEU A 14 -1.37 -7.83 4.18
N GLN A 15 -0.89 -7.63 5.41
CA GLN A 15 -1.71 -7.30 6.55
C GLN A 15 -1.44 -5.87 7.00
N TYR A 16 -2.50 -5.17 7.36
CA TYR A 16 -2.41 -3.92 8.10
C TYR A 16 -3.48 -3.85 9.18
N ILE A 17 -3.06 -3.93 10.44
CA ILE A 17 -3.93 -4.01 11.62
C ILE A 17 -4.96 -5.13 11.46
N ASP A 18 -6.17 -4.82 11.00
CA ASP A 18 -7.30 -5.74 10.83
C ASP A 18 -7.63 -6.06 9.37
N ASP A 19 -7.02 -5.36 8.42
CA ASP A 19 -7.24 -5.55 6.98
C ASP A 19 -6.20 -6.53 6.41
N ILE A 20 -6.66 -7.50 5.63
CA ILE A 20 -5.82 -8.46 4.91
C ILE A 20 -6.16 -8.42 3.42
N ILE A 21 -5.13 -8.40 2.58
CA ILE A 21 -5.24 -8.62 1.15
C ILE A 21 -4.36 -9.80 0.74
N ILE A 22 -4.85 -10.59 -0.20
CA ILE A 22 -4.17 -11.72 -0.83
C ILE A 22 -4.18 -11.55 -2.33
N TRP A 23 -3.23 -12.20 -2.99
CA TRP A 23 -3.09 -12.21 -4.44
C TRP A 23 -2.47 -13.52 -4.93
N GLY A 24 -2.53 -13.71 -6.24
CA GLY A 24 -2.19 -14.93 -6.93
C GLY A 24 -2.32 -14.73 -8.43
N SER A 25 -1.89 -15.73 -9.18
CA SER A 25 -1.89 -15.67 -10.65
C SER A 25 -3.24 -16.05 -11.25
N THR A 26 -4.09 -16.74 -10.48
CA THR A 26 -5.43 -17.16 -10.90
C THR A 26 -6.44 -16.96 -9.78
N ALA A 27 -7.72 -16.76 -10.15
CA ALA A 27 -8.81 -16.64 -9.16
C ALA A 27 -8.97 -17.91 -8.29
N ALA A 28 -8.60 -19.08 -8.82
CA ALA A 28 -8.61 -20.33 -8.07
C ALA A 28 -7.54 -20.34 -6.96
N GLU A 29 -6.33 -19.89 -7.28
CA GLU A 29 -5.24 -19.72 -6.30
C GLU A 29 -5.62 -18.72 -5.21
N ASP A 30 -6.17 -17.56 -5.60
CA ASP A 30 -6.67 -16.55 -4.65
C ASP A 30 -7.73 -17.13 -3.72
N PHE A 31 -8.67 -17.91 -4.26
CA PHE A 31 -9.71 -18.53 -3.48
C PHE A 31 -9.16 -19.56 -2.48
N GLU A 32 -8.20 -20.38 -2.90
CA GLU A 32 -7.55 -21.36 -2.03
C GLU A 32 -6.75 -20.67 -0.90
N LYS A 33 -5.95 -19.66 -1.24
CA LYS A 33 -5.21 -18.84 -0.27
C LYS A 33 -6.16 -18.18 0.73
N GLY A 34 -7.26 -17.60 0.23
CA GLY A 34 -8.29 -16.96 1.06
C GLY A 34 -8.94 -17.94 2.03
N ASN A 35 -9.29 -19.14 1.56
CA ASN A 35 -9.84 -20.18 2.43
C ASN A 35 -8.85 -20.62 3.51
N LYS A 36 -7.55 -20.74 3.19
CA LYS A 36 -6.51 -21.07 4.17
C LYS A 36 -6.43 -19.98 5.25
N ILE A 37 -6.38 -18.70 4.87
CA ILE A 37 -6.38 -17.58 5.83
C ILE A 37 -7.63 -17.58 6.70
N VAL A 38 -8.82 -17.72 6.10
CA VAL A 38 -10.08 -17.78 6.85
C VAL A 38 -10.05 -18.91 7.89
N ARG A 39 -9.56 -20.10 7.52
CA ARG A 39 -9.43 -21.23 8.46
C ARG A 39 -8.46 -20.94 9.61
N ILE A 40 -7.33 -20.31 9.33
CA ILE A 40 -6.34 -19.93 10.35
C ILE A 40 -6.97 -18.94 11.35
N LEU A 41 -7.61 -17.89 10.84
CA LEU A 41 -8.25 -16.86 11.67
C LEU A 41 -9.36 -17.45 12.55
N LEU A 42 -10.20 -18.32 12.00
CA LEU A 42 -11.26 -18.98 12.76
C LEU A 42 -10.70 -19.92 13.84
N LYS A 43 -9.63 -20.67 13.56
CA LYS A 43 -8.95 -21.51 14.57
C LYS A 43 -8.39 -20.68 15.72
N ALA A 44 -7.94 -19.45 15.44
CA ALA A 44 -7.50 -18.51 16.45
C ALA A 44 -8.64 -17.74 17.14
N SER A 45 -9.90 -18.17 16.95
CA SER A 45 -11.10 -17.53 17.52
C SER A 45 -11.31 -16.07 17.09
N LEU A 46 -10.81 -15.69 15.91
CA LEU A 46 -11.04 -14.37 15.33
C LEU A 46 -12.31 -14.35 14.49
N ALA A 47 -13.13 -13.33 14.69
CA ALA A 47 -14.37 -13.15 13.95
C ALA A 47 -14.11 -12.47 12.60
N ILE A 48 -14.71 -13.01 11.54
CA ILE A 48 -14.64 -12.44 10.18
C ILE A 48 -16.01 -11.94 9.78
N LYS A 49 -16.13 -10.64 9.51
CA LYS A 49 -17.38 -10.06 9.02
C LYS A 49 -17.58 -10.40 7.55
N ARG A 50 -18.45 -11.37 7.25
CA ARG A 50 -18.74 -11.81 5.86
C ARG A 50 -19.07 -10.66 4.90
N SER A 51 -19.77 -9.63 5.37
CA SER A 51 -20.13 -8.47 4.54
C SER A 51 -18.94 -7.59 4.13
N LYS A 52 -17.77 -7.77 4.76
CA LYS A 52 -16.52 -7.06 4.43
C LYS A 52 -15.57 -7.90 3.58
N VAL A 53 -15.83 -9.20 3.43
CA VAL A 53 -15.01 -10.08 2.60
C VAL A 53 -15.35 -9.82 1.13
N LYS A 54 -14.33 -9.56 0.32
CA LYS A 54 -14.43 -9.49 -1.14
C LYS A 54 -13.84 -10.76 -1.73
N TRP A 55 -14.57 -11.38 -2.65
CA TRP A 55 -14.10 -12.54 -3.41
C TRP A 55 -13.08 -12.11 -4.49
N PRO A 56 -12.34 -13.06 -5.10
CA PRO A 56 -11.34 -12.77 -6.11
C PRO A 56 -11.86 -11.78 -7.15
N THR A 57 -11.12 -10.69 -7.33
CA THR A 57 -11.49 -9.60 -8.20
C THR A 57 -10.24 -8.93 -8.73
N GLN A 58 -10.30 -8.47 -9.98
CA GLN A 58 -9.22 -7.69 -10.59
C GLN A 58 -9.05 -6.31 -9.95
N LYS A 59 -10.05 -5.81 -9.21
CA LYS A 59 -10.06 -4.47 -8.63
C LYS A 59 -10.44 -4.50 -7.16
N ILE A 60 -9.51 -4.09 -6.29
CA ILE A 60 -9.74 -4.03 -4.85
C ILE A 60 -9.25 -2.72 -4.26
N GLN A 61 -9.88 -2.28 -3.18
CA GLN A 61 -9.42 -1.13 -2.41
C GLN A 61 -8.90 -1.64 -1.07
N PHE A 62 -7.65 -1.32 -0.76
CA PHE A 62 -6.94 -1.73 0.45
C PHE A 62 -6.22 -0.50 1.02
N LEU A 63 -6.48 -0.14 2.28
CA LEU A 63 -5.91 1.05 2.95
C LEU A 63 -6.13 2.38 2.20
N GLY A 64 -7.28 2.53 1.54
CA GLY A 64 -7.57 3.73 0.74
C GLY A 64 -6.89 3.74 -0.64
N ILE A 65 -6.04 2.76 -0.92
CA ILE A 65 -5.34 2.59 -2.20
C ILE A 65 -6.15 1.64 -3.08
N LYS A 66 -6.41 2.05 -4.33
CA LYS A 66 -7.01 1.17 -5.33
C LYS A 66 -5.92 0.32 -5.97
N TRP A 67 -6.14 -0.98 -6.03
CA TRP A 67 -5.31 -1.95 -6.71
C TRP A 67 -6.09 -2.51 -7.88
N GLN A 68 -5.48 -2.51 -9.06
CA GLN A 68 -6.04 -3.09 -10.26
C GLN A 68 -4.96 -3.87 -11.01
N ASP A 69 -5.22 -5.15 -11.31
CA ASP A 69 -4.33 -6.00 -12.11
C ASP A 69 -2.88 -6.01 -11.58
N GLY A 70 -2.72 -6.04 -10.25
CA GLY A 70 -1.42 -5.98 -9.57
C GLY A 70 -0.78 -4.58 -9.47
N HIS A 71 -1.40 -3.56 -10.06
CA HIS A 71 -0.92 -2.19 -10.04
C HIS A 71 -1.71 -1.32 -9.06
N CYS A 72 -1.01 -0.52 -8.27
CA CYS A 72 -1.63 0.54 -7.49
C CYS A 72 -2.09 1.69 -8.42
N GLN A 73 -3.30 2.19 -8.20
CA GLN A 73 -3.85 3.37 -8.84
C GLN A 73 -3.95 4.52 -7.86
N ILE A 74 -3.21 5.59 -8.14
CA ILE A 74 -3.39 6.89 -7.52
C ILE A 74 -4.59 7.55 -8.19
N ARG A 75 -5.52 8.10 -7.39
CA ARG A 75 -6.68 8.78 -7.96
C ARG A 75 -6.27 10.01 -8.75
N MET A 76 -6.95 10.28 -9.86
CA MET A 76 -6.62 11.41 -10.74
C MET A 76 -6.68 12.76 -10.02
N ASP A 77 -7.60 12.97 -9.08
CA ASP A 77 -7.68 14.21 -8.31
C ASP A 77 -6.47 14.42 -7.38
N VAL A 78 -5.86 13.35 -6.89
CA VAL A 78 -4.61 13.42 -6.12
C VAL A 78 -3.45 13.79 -7.04
N ILE A 79 -3.38 13.16 -8.22
CA ILE A 79 -2.36 13.46 -9.23
C ILE A 79 -2.45 14.94 -9.64
N SER A 80 -3.66 15.43 -9.97
CA SER A 80 -3.87 16.82 -10.36
C SER A 80 -3.48 17.81 -9.25
N LYS A 81 -3.78 17.49 -7.99
CA LYS A 81 -3.38 18.33 -6.85
C LYS A 81 -1.87 18.38 -6.68
N ILE A 82 -1.18 17.26 -6.79
CA ILE A 82 0.29 17.20 -6.71
C ILE A 82 0.92 17.97 -7.89
N ALA A 83 0.38 17.80 -9.10
CA ALA A 83 0.87 18.50 -10.30
C ALA A 83 0.66 20.02 -10.24
N ALA A 84 -0.35 20.48 -9.50
CA ALA A 84 -0.62 21.90 -9.29
C ALA A 84 0.21 22.55 -8.16
N MET A 85 1.00 21.77 -7.41
CA MET A 85 1.85 22.32 -6.35
C MET A 85 3.00 23.14 -6.94
N SER A 86 3.28 24.28 -6.34
CA SER A 86 4.48 25.05 -6.66
C SER A 86 5.74 24.25 -6.30
N PRO A 87 6.82 24.38 -7.09
CA PRO A 87 8.11 23.79 -6.72
C PRO A 87 8.55 24.25 -5.32
N PRO A 88 9.07 23.36 -4.47
CA PRO A 88 9.54 23.74 -3.15
C PRO A 88 10.70 24.73 -3.27
N THR A 89 10.60 25.85 -2.57
CA THR A 89 11.61 26.92 -2.54
C THR A 89 12.47 26.89 -1.29
N SER A 90 12.14 26.02 -0.35
CA SER A 90 12.87 25.83 0.89
C SER A 90 13.00 24.36 1.27
N LYS A 91 14.00 24.07 2.11
CA LYS A 91 14.20 22.73 2.68
C LYS A 91 12.96 22.20 3.39
N LYS A 92 12.24 23.08 4.10
CA LYS A 92 11.01 22.75 4.83
C LYS A 92 9.88 22.39 3.87
N GLU A 93 9.73 23.14 2.78
CA GLU A 93 8.76 22.84 1.73
C GLU A 93 9.09 21.53 1.01
N ALA A 94 10.37 21.27 0.71
CA ALA A 94 10.78 20.01 0.09
C ALA A 94 10.51 18.81 1.01
N GLN A 95 10.77 18.95 2.32
CA GLN A 95 10.40 17.92 3.30
C GLN A 95 8.88 17.71 3.38
N ALA A 96 8.10 18.79 3.37
CA ALA A 96 6.64 18.71 3.36
C ALA A 96 6.12 18.02 2.09
N PHE A 97 6.66 18.37 0.92
CA PHE A 97 6.34 17.72 -0.34
C PHE A 97 6.65 16.22 -0.31
N LEU A 98 7.86 15.84 0.13
CA LEU A 98 8.24 14.44 0.30
C LEU A 98 7.31 13.69 1.29
N GLY A 99 6.84 14.36 2.33
CA GLY A 99 5.84 13.81 3.26
C GLY A 99 4.50 13.52 2.58
N ILE A 100 4.05 14.41 1.69
CA ILE A 100 2.79 14.25 0.95
C ILE A 100 2.90 13.09 -0.05
N VAL A 101 3.95 13.07 -0.88
CA VAL A 101 4.10 12.04 -1.92
C VAL A 101 4.54 10.69 -1.34
N GLY A 102 5.12 10.68 -0.15
CA GLY A 102 5.60 9.49 0.54
C GLY A 102 4.54 8.42 0.77
N PHE A 103 3.28 8.82 0.98
CA PHE A 103 2.17 7.87 1.13
C PHE A 103 1.98 7.00 -0.12
N TRP A 104 2.25 7.54 -1.32
CA TRP A 104 2.05 6.86 -2.60
C TRP A 104 3.31 6.18 -3.14
N ARG A 105 4.40 6.09 -2.35
CA ARG A 105 5.69 5.55 -2.81
C ARG A 105 5.62 4.15 -3.45
N MET A 106 4.70 3.30 -2.98
CA MET A 106 4.52 1.93 -3.49
C MET A 106 3.89 1.91 -4.89
N CYS A 107 3.24 3.01 -5.28
CA CYS A 107 2.53 3.16 -6.54
C CYS A 107 3.38 3.82 -7.64
N ILE A 108 4.58 4.29 -7.28
CA ILE A 108 5.45 5.06 -8.15
C ILE A 108 6.70 4.20 -8.43
N PRO A 109 6.83 3.62 -9.63
CA PRO A 109 8.05 2.92 -10.02
C PRO A 109 9.25 3.84 -9.93
N ASN A 110 10.38 3.35 -9.42
CA ASN A 110 11.62 4.12 -9.26
C ASN A 110 11.47 5.38 -8.38
N TYR A 111 10.51 5.40 -7.44
CA TYR A 111 10.23 6.54 -6.54
C TYR A 111 11.51 7.19 -5.96
N SER A 112 12.41 6.38 -5.41
CA SER A 112 13.64 6.87 -4.79
C SER A 112 14.59 7.53 -5.78
N LEU A 113 14.62 7.06 -7.04
CA LEU A 113 15.43 7.63 -8.10
C LEU A 113 14.85 8.97 -8.57
N ILE A 114 13.53 9.02 -8.80
CA ILE A 114 12.82 10.22 -9.25
C ILE A 114 12.98 11.37 -8.24
N LEU A 115 12.89 11.06 -6.95
CA LEU A 115 12.96 12.06 -5.88
C LEU A 115 14.37 12.19 -5.25
N SER A 116 15.38 11.59 -5.86
CA SER A 116 16.76 11.56 -5.34
C SER A 116 17.29 12.97 -5.04
N VAL A 117 17.07 13.93 -5.94
CA VAL A 117 17.48 15.33 -5.77
C VAL A 117 16.81 15.96 -4.54
N LEU A 118 15.50 15.75 -4.36
CA LEU A 118 14.77 16.25 -3.21
C LEU A 118 15.24 15.60 -1.90
N PHE A 119 15.55 14.31 -1.92
CA PHE A 119 16.14 13.65 -0.75
C PHE A 119 17.53 14.21 -0.42
N GLN A 120 18.34 14.60 -1.40
CA GLN A 120 19.65 15.18 -1.17
C GLN A 120 19.55 16.58 -0.55
N VAL A 121 18.76 17.49 -1.12
CA VAL A 121 18.65 18.88 -0.60
C VAL A 121 17.96 18.96 0.78
N THR A 122 17.26 17.91 1.18
CA THR A 122 16.61 17.84 2.50
C THR A 122 17.51 17.28 3.61
N GLN A 123 18.70 16.76 3.30
CA GLN A 123 19.66 16.28 4.30
C GLN A 123 20.27 17.41 5.11
N LYS A 124 20.47 17.22 6.43
CA LYS A 124 20.99 18.27 7.34
C LYS A 124 22.26 18.97 6.85
N LYS A 125 23.18 18.22 6.22
CA LYS A 125 24.49 18.72 5.77
C LYS A 125 24.46 19.51 4.47
N ASN A 126 23.33 19.51 3.75
CA ASN A 126 23.22 20.13 2.44
C ASN A 126 22.45 21.46 2.54
N ASP A 127 22.95 22.44 1.79
CA ASP A 127 22.24 23.67 1.51
C ASP A 127 21.09 23.39 0.53
N PHE A 128 19.99 24.11 0.70
CA PHE A 128 18.92 24.13 -0.28
C PHE A 128 19.30 25.17 -1.35
N LYS A 129 19.87 24.70 -2.46
CA LYS A 129 20.29 25.51 -3.61
C LYS A 129 19.65 25.00 -4.87
#